data_AF-A0A661Y1V1-F1
#
_entry.id   AF-A0A661Y1V1-F1
#
_cell.length_a   1.000
_cell.length_b   1.000
_cell.length_c   1.000
_cell.angle_alpha   90.00
_cell.angle_beta   90.00
_cell.angle_gamma   90.00
#
_symmetry.space_group_name_H-M   'P 1'
#
loop_
_entity.id
_entity.type
_entity.pdbx_description
1 polymer ?
#
loop_
_entity_poly.entity_id
_entity_poly.type
_entity_poly.pdbx_seq_one_letter_code
_entity_poly.pdbx_strand_id
1 'polypeptide(L)'
;MKVISLHKNYKRLISKSKKGNRKAQHELYELFAPKMLSVCRQYLKNLEVAEEVMLAGFLKVFTHLDSFKNEGSFEGWIRRIMVNEAISRLRKKEKLFFKEETEIENSTDHVAY
;
A
#
# COMPACT_ATOMS: atom_id res chain seq x y z
N MET A 1 25.63 -22.82 -1.33
CA MET A 1 24.18 -23.08 -1.20
C MET A 1 23.66 -22.26 -0.01
N LYS A 2 22.83 -21.22 -0.22
CA LYS A 2 22.24 -20.46 0.90
C LYS A 2 21.05 -21.25 1.43
N VAL A 3 21.16 -21.78 2.65
CA VAL A 3 20.05 -22.42 3.35
C VAL A 3 18.93 -21.39 3.49
N ILE A 4 17.82 -21.59 2.79
CA ILE A 4 16.63 -20.76 2.94
C ILE A 4 16.02 -21.14 4.29
N SER A 5 16.20 -20.27 5.29
CA SER A 5 15.49 -20.41 6.57
C SER A 5 13.99 -20.27 6.29
N LEU A 6 13.29 -21.41 6.28
CA LEU A 6 11.87 -21.52 5.90
C LEU A 6 10.92 -20.86 6.92
N HIS A 7 11.38 -20.61 8.15
CA HIS A 7 10.59 -19.95 9.19
C HIS A 7 11.42 -18.92 9.94
N LYS A 8 11.50 -17.70 9.39
CA LYS A 8 11.95 -16.54 10.16
C LYS A 8 10.88 -16.19 11.20
N ASN A 9 11.21 -16.34 12.47
CA ASN A 9 10.31 -16.02 13.57
C ASN A 9 10.37 -14.52 13.91
N TYR A 10 9.41 -13.75 13.44
CA TYR A 10 9.30 -12.31 13.72
C TYR A 10 8.58 -11.98 15.03
N LYS A 11 8.19 -12.96 15.85
CA LYS A 11 7.31 -12.77 17.02
C LYS A 11 7.85 -11.73 18.00
N ARG A 12 9.16 -11.78 18.31
CA ARG A 12 9.81 -10.82 19.21
C ARG A 12 9.81 -9.42 18.60
N LEU A 13 10.10 -9.32 17.31
CA LEU A 13 10.20 -8.04 16.60
C LEU A 13 8.83 -7.37 16.44
N ILE A 14 7.80 -8.15 16.09
CA ILE A 14 6.40 -7.72 16.05
C ILE A 14 5.95 -7.27 17.45
N SER A 15 6.25 -8.04 18.50
CA SER A 15 5.88 -7.69 19.88
C SER A 15 6.50 -6.36 20.33
N LYS A 16 7.78 -6.10 20.02
CA LYS A 16 8.42 -4.81 20.30
C LYS A 16 7.80 -3.68 19.47
N SER A 17 7.46 -3.93 18.21
CA SER A 17 6.88 -2.95 17.32
C SER A 17 5.46 -2.54 17.73
N LYS A 18 4.66 -3.49 18.24
CA LYS A 18 3.35 -3.22 18.87
C LYS A 18 3.46 -2.27 20.06
N LYS A 19 4.56 -2.33 20.82
CA LYS A 19 4.85 -1.41 21.94
C LYS A 19 5.39 -0.04 21.49
N GLY A 20 5.32 0.31 20.21
CA GLY A 20 5.81 1.59 19.69
C GLY A 20 7.35 1.73 19.66
N ASN A 21 8.10 0.63 19.77
CA ASN A 21 9.56 0.69 19.71
C ASN A 21 10.02 1.08 18.29
N ARG A 22 10.50 2.33 18.13
CA ARG A 22 10.94 2.88 16.83
C ARG A 22 12.01 2.05 16.14
N LYS A 23 12.98 1.50 16.89
CA LYS A 23 14.04 0.65 16.32
C LYS A 23 13.46 -0.64 15.75
N ALA A 24 12.52 -1.26 16.47
CA ALA A 24 11.85 -2.48 16.01
C ALA A 24 10.96 -2.23 14.78
N GLN A 25 10.26 -1.09 14.74
CA GLN A 25 9.46 -0.69 13.58
C GLN A 25 10.34 -0.43 12.35
N HIS A 26 11.47 0.24 12.53
CA HIS A 26 12.44 0.45 11.46
C HIS A 26 13.02 -0.87 10.95
N GLU A 27 13.40 -1.78 11.83
CA GLU A 27 13.87 -3.12 11.44
C GLU A 27 12.79 -3.92 10.70
N LEU A 28 11.52 -3.86 11.12
CA LEU A 28 10.42 -4.44 10.35
C LEU A 28 10.29 -3.81 8.96
N TYR A 29 10.37 -2.50 8.87
CA TYR A 29 10.30 -1.79 7.59
C TYR A 29 11.41 -2.28 6.65
N GLU A 30 12.67 -2.26 7.08
CA GLU A 30 13.82 -2.70 6.26
C GLU A 30 13.67 -4.15 5.77
N LEU A 31 13.15 -5.04 6.61
CA LEU A 31 12.95 -6.45 6.26
C LEU A 31 11.91 -6.67 5.15
N PHE A 32 10.85 -5.87 5.13
CA PHE A 32 9.71 -6.10 4.24
C PHE A 32 9.62 -5.12 3.08
N ALA A 33 10.18 -3.90 3.20
CA ALA A 33 10.03 -2.82 2.23
C ALA A 33 10.45 -3.21 0.80
N PRO A 34 11.62 -3.84 0.54
CA PRO A 34 12.01 -4.19 -0.83
C PRO A 34 11.00 -5.11 -1.53
N LYS A 35 10.46 -6.07 -0.77
CA LYS A 35 9.43 -7.00 -1.28
C LYS A 35 8.09 -6.30 -1.45
N MET A 36 7.71 -5.42 -0.54
CA MET A 36 6.45 -4.68 -0.61
C MET A 36 6.45 -3.63 -1.73
N LEU A 37 7.58 -2.97 -1.99
CA LEU A 37 7.75 -2.12 -3.17
C LEU A 37 7.50 -2.93 -4.45
N SER A 38 8.07 -4.13 -4.54
CA SER A 38 7.84 -5.04 -5.66
C SER A 38 6.37 -5.47 -5.80
N VAL A 39 5.60 -5.52 -4.70
CA VAL A 39 4.15 -5.74 -4.74
C VAL A 39 3.44 -4.51 -5.29
N CYS A 40 3.71 -3.32 -4.77
CA CYS A 40 3.10 -2.07 -5.24
C CYS A 40 3.36 -1.83 -6.74
N ARG A 41 4.57 -2.13 -7.23
CA ARG A 41 4.95 -2.02 -8.65
C ARG A 41 4.21 -2.98 -9.59
N GLN A 42 3.58 -4.04 -9.08
CA GLN A 42 2.70 -4.90 -9.89
C GLN A 42 1.39 -4.20 -10.27
N TYR A 43 1.01 -3.15 -9.52
CA TYR A 43 -0.22 -2.38 -9.73
C TYR A 43 0.08 -0.97 -10.27
N LEU A 44 1.23 -0.39 -9.92
CA LEU A 44 1.58 1.00 -10.19
C LEU A 44 2.83 1.06 -11.07
N LYS A 45 2.69 1.61 -12.29
CA LYS A 45 3.78 1.70 -13.27
C LYS A 45 4.88 2.70 -12.87
N ASN A 46 4.48 3.83 -12.28
CA ASN A 46 5.42 4.86 -11.83
C ASN A 46 6.04 4.44 -10.46
N LEU A 47 7.38 4.47 -10.38
CA LEU A 47 8.12 4.04 -9.20
C LEU A 47 7.85 4.93 -7.99
N GLU A 48 7.93 6.25 -8.14
CA GLU A 48 7.70 7.23 -7.06
C GLU A 48 6.30 7.06 -6.46
N VAL A 49 5.28 6.84 -7.31
CA VAL A 49 3.91 6.58 -6.85
C VAL A 49 3.83 5.23 -6.13
N ALA A 50 4.57 4.22 -6.58
CA ALA A 50 4.62 2.93 -5.88
C ALA A 50 5.30 3.04 -4.52
N GLU A 51 6.36 3.84 -4.39
CA GLU A 51 7.04 4.14 -3.14
C GLU A 51 6.14 4.90 -2.17
N GLU A 52 5.45 5.94 -2.64
CA GLU A 52 4.47 6.69 -1.85
C GLU A 52 3.38 5.77 -1.28
N VAL A 53 2.80 4.92 -2.14
CA VAL A 53 1.77 3.95 -1.74
C VAL A 53 2.31 2.92 -0.75
N MET A 54 3.54 2.44 -0.96
CA MET A 54 4.19 1.52 -0.02
C MET A 54 4.37 2.17 1.35
N LEU A 55 4.86 3.42 1.40
CA LEU A 55 5.03 4.17 2.65
C LEU A 55 3.70 4.37 3.37
N ALA A 56 2.65 4.78 2.65
CA ALA A 56 1.30 4.86 3.19
C ALA A 56 0.78 3.51 3.72
N GLY A 57 1.10 2.42 3.02
CA GLY A 57 0.83 1.05 3.45
C GLY A 57 1.55 0.69 4.75
N PHE A 58 2.83 1.05 4.91
CA PHE A 58 3.57 0.81 6.14
C PHE A 58 3.06 1.63 7.32
N LEU A 59 2.61 2.86 7.09
CA LEU A 59 1.91 3.63 8.12
C LEU A 59 0.70 2.84 8.64
N LYS A 60 -0.12 2.27 7.74
CA LYS A 60 -1.27 1.42 8.10
C LYS A 60 -0.88 0.12 8.80
N VAL A 61 0.23 -0.50 8.37
CA VAL A 61 0.80 -1.67 9.04
C VAL A 61 1.10 -1.37 10.50
N PHE A 62 1.73 -0.23 10.80
CA PHE A 62 2.07 0.12 12.18
C PHE A 62 0.87 0.59 12.99
N THR A 63 -0.07 1.35 12.39
CA THR A 63 -1.29 1.80 13.10
C THR A 63 -2.23 0.63 13.43
N HIS A 64 -2.23 -0.43 12.62
CA HIS A 64 -3.10 -1.59 12.82
C HIS A 64 -2.34 -2.84 13.25
N LEU A 65 -1.08 -2.70 13.67
CA LEU A 65 -0.23 -3.83 14.01
C LEU A 65 -0.83 -4.73 15.09
N ASP A 66 -1.54 -4.13 16.05
CA ASP A 66 -2.21 -4.85 17.13
C ASP A 66 -3.28 -5.83 16.65
N SER A 67 -3.93 -5.53 15.51
CA SER A 67 -4.95 -6.38 14.89
C SER A 67 -4.40 -7.66 14.26
N PHE A 68 -3.07 -7.77 14.09
CA PHE A 68 -2.46 -9.00 13.58
C PHE A 68 -2.55 -10.11 14.64
N LYS A 69 -3.37 -11.13 14.35
CA LYS A 69 -3.70 -12.27 15.22
C LYS A 69 -2.74 -13.47 15.14
N ASN A 70 -1.66 -13.40 14.35
CA ASN A 70 -0.80 -14.56 14.00
C ASN A 70 -1.54 -15.71 13.26
N GLU A 71 -2.70 -15.42 12.69
CA GLU A 71 -3.40 -16.33 11.78
C GLU A 71 -2.76 -16.19 10.38
N GLY A 72 -1.82 -17.08 10.06
CA GLY A 72 -1.06 -17.05 8.81
C GLY A 72 0.25 -16.24 8.89
N SER A 73 0.84 -15.96 7.73
CA SER A 73 2.14 -15.28 7.67
C SER A 73 2.01 -13.77 7.86
N PHE A 74 2.91 -13.20 8.66
CA PHE A 74 2.99 -11.74 8.82
C PHE A 74 3.25 -11.03 7.49
N GLU A 75 4.08 -11.64 6.63
CA GLU A 75 4.31 -11.15 5.27
C GLU A 75 3.00 -11.11 4.45
N GLY A 76 2.17 -12.14 4.51
CA GLY A 76 0.88 -12.18 3.81
C GLY A 76 -0.08 -11.11 4.31
N TRP A 77 -0.06 -10.83 5.62
CA TRP A 77 -0.84 -9.74 6.21
C TRP A 77 -0.38 -8.36 5.72
N ILE A 78 0.92 -8.08 5.71
CA ILE A 78 1.46 -6.83 5.13
C ILE A 78 1.12 -6.72 3.64
N ARG A 79 1.33 -7.80 2.87
CA ARG A 79 1.03 -7.83 1.43
C ARG A 79 -0.43 -7.45 1.15
N ARG A 80 -1.38 -7.93 1.97
CA ARG A 80 -2.80 -7.58 1.82
C ARG A 80 -3.03 -6.08 1.96
N ILE A 81 -2.38 -5.43 2.94
CA ILE A 81 -2.45 -3.98 3.12
C ILE A 81 -1.88 -3.27 1.88
N MET A 82 -0.70 -3.69 1.39
CA MET A 82 -0.07 -3.08 0.21
C MET A 82 -0.93 -3.16 -1.05
N VAL A 83 -1.52 -4.33 -1.31
CA VAL A 83 -2.43 -4.54 -2.44
C VAL A 83 -3.65 -3.64 -2.34
N ASN A 84 -4.25 -3.55 -1.14
CA ASN A 84 -5.41 -2.70 -0.92
C ASN A 84 -5.09 -1.22 -1.13
N GLU A 85 -3.92 -0.74 -0.66
CA GLU A 85 -3.49 0.64 -0.89
C GLU A 85 -3.25 0.94 -2.38
N ALA A 86 -2.60 0.03 -3.09
CA ALA A 86 -2.36 0.20 -4.53
C ALA A 86 -3.67 0.24 -5.33
N ILE A 87 -4.61 -0.66 -5.05
CA ILE A 87 -5.94 -0.66 -5.69
C ILE A 87 -6.71 0.62 -5.34
N SER A 88 -6.65 1.08 -4.08
CA SER A 88 -7.28 2.33 -3.65
C SER A 88 -6.72 3.53 -4.42
N ARG A 89 -5.39 3.60 -4.61
CA ARG A 89 -4.72 4.65 -5.40
C ARG A 89 -5.16 4.64 -6.87
N LEU A 90 -5.31 3.46 -7.47
CA LEU A 90 -5.79 3.32 -8.86
C LEU A 90 -7.24 3.81 -9.01
N ARG A 91 -8.14 3.38 -8.11
CA ARG A 91 -9.54 3.83 -8.10
C ARG A 91 -9.68 5.35 -7.94
N LYS A 92 -8.84 5.98 -7.11
CA LYS A 92 -8.82 7.44 -6.97
C LYS A 92 -8.33 8.13 -8.24
N LYS A 93 -7.34 7.56 -8.93
CA LYS A 93 -6.83 8.10 -10.20
C LYS A 93 -7.91 8.06 -11.28
N GLU A 94 -8.61 6.94 -11.40
CA GLU A 94 -9.70 6.74 -12.36
C GLU A 94 -10.84 7.76 -12.15
N LYS A 95 -11.26 7.99 -10.90
CA LYS A 95 -12.29 9.00 -10.59
C LYS A 95 -11.94 10.43 -10.99
N LEU A 96 -10.65 10.78 -11.05
CA LEU A 96 -10.22 12.11 -11.46
C LEU A 96 -10.39 12.30 -12.97
N PHE A 97 -10.05 11.29 -13.78
CA PHE A 97 -10.23 11.35 -15.24
C PHE A 97 -11.69 11.51 -15.65
N PHE A 98 -12.62 10.78 -15.02
CA PHE A 98 -14.04 10.93 -15.32
C PHE A 98 -14.64 12.29 -14.93
N LYS A 99 -13.96 13.07 -14.08
CA LYS A 99 -14.44 14.41 -13.68
C LYS A 99 -14.03 15.49 -14.68
N GLU A 100 -13.00 15.26 -15.49
CA GLU A 100 -12.46 16.26 -16.43
C GLU A 100 -13.24 16.30 -17.76
N GLU A 101 -14.08 15.32 -18.07
CA GLU A 101 -14.80 15.20 -19.36
C GLU A 101 -16.23 15.80 -19.36
N THR A 102 -16.62 16.63 -18.38
CA THR A 102 -17.96 17.24 -18.31
C THR A 102 -17.97 18.77 -18.35
N GLU A 103 -17.34 19.36 -19.37
CA GLU A 103 -17.76 20.68 -19.87
C GLU A 103 -18.68 20.46 -21.07
N ILE A 104 -20.00 20.38 -20.80
CA ILE A 104 -21.02 20.40 -21.85
C ILE A 104 -21.13 21.85 -22.32
N GLU A 105 -20.56 22.17 -23.48
CA GLU A 105 -20.90 23.39 -24.23
C GLU A 105 -22.40 23.34 -24.58
N ASN A 106 -23.22 24.01 -23.77
CA ASN A 106 -24.58 24.37 -24.19
C ASN A 106 -24.47 25.57 -25.14
N SER A 107 -24.10 25.33 -26.40
CA SER A 107 -24.38 26.28 -27.47
C SER A 107 -25.89 26.25 -27.74
N THR A 108 -26.66 27.07 -27.02
CA THR A 108 -27.99 27.48 -27.48
C THR A 108 -27.79 28.37 -28.70
N ASP A 109 -27.67 27.73 -29.87
CA ASP A 109 -27.87 28.42 -31.13
C ASP A 109 -29.35 28.82 -31.19
N HIS A 110 -29.55 30.11 -30.95
CA HIS A 110 -30.72 30.83 -31.40
C HIS A 110 -30.90 30.59 -32.90
N VAL A 111 -31.89 29.80 -33.28
CA VAL A 111 -32.49 29.93 -34.61
C VAL A 111 -33.90 30.45 -34.44
N ALA A 112 -34.01 31.77 -34.53
CA ALA A 112 -35.22 32.43 -34.95
C ALA A 112 -35.47 32.09 -36.42
N TYR A 113 -36.53 31.34 -36.73
CA TYR A 113 -37.68 31.74 -37.57
C TYR A 113 -38.67 30.58 -37.68
#